data_AF-A0A7C3YNQ0-F1
#
_entry.id   AF-A0A7C3YNQ0-F1
#
_cell.length_a   1.000
_cell.length_b   1.000
_cell.length_c   1.000
_cell.angle_alpha   90.00
_cell.angle_beta   90.00
_cell.angle_gamma   90.00
#
_symmetry.space_group_name_H-M   'P 1'
#
loop_
_entity.id
_entity.type
_entity.pdbx_description
1 polymer ?
#
loop_
_entity_poly.entity_id
_entity_poly.type
_entity_poly.pdbx_seq_one_letter_code
_entity_poly.pdbx_strand_id
1 'polypeptide(L)'
;MEKIPEIILGLDVSTKTIGICLYMTGNGLNDGKIIELTHVAPKTPKNIKGIEALFLKKDIFENEFLLKYKDTDIKKIIIEQPLLRSNNVNTIADLLRFNSLIAESCYRILNIIPQFISSYDARKYSYPELMGIRYLDKKGVPYDNKKIMKDIKDSKLTLFSDFKWDIDKKQIMWGLVNENYNNIVWLYNKKGDLKQENFDAVDSLVCILGWLHKEQTSTENDFKIIDYVLYKNENNIDEYVKYTFTSPVGNITKKITF
;
A
#
# COMPACT_ATOMS: atom_id res chain seq x y z
N MET A 1 25.66 -13.30 -3.38
CA MET A 1 26.26 -12.15 -2.68
C MET A 1 25.23 -11.66 -1.69
N GLU A 2 25.60 -11.56 -0.41
CA GLU A 2 24.71 -11.07 0.65
C GLU A 2 24.44 -9.58 0.42
N LYS A 3 23.17 -9.13 0.48
CA LYS A 3 22.84 -7.72 0.28
C LYS A 3 23.13 -6.98 1.58
N ILE A 4 23.81 -5.84 1.49
CA ILE A 4 24.02 -4.98 2.64
C ILE A 4 22.65 -4.44 3.08
N PRO A 5 22.25 -4.61 4.35
CA PRO A 5 20.99 -4.05 4.86
C PRO A 5 20.96 -2.54 4.71
N GLU A 6 19.86 -2.00 4.18
CA GLU A 6 19.62 -0.58 3.98
C GLU A 6 18.41 -0.13 4.79
N ILE A 7 18.44 1.11 5.29
CA ILE A 7 17.30 1.72 5.96
C ILE A 7 16.51 2.53 4.93
N ILE A 8 15.21 2.27 4.84
CA ILE A 8 14.27 2.93 3.95
C ILE A 8 13.21 3.63 4.78
N LEU A 9 12.91 4.88 4.43
CA LEU A 9 11.83 5.67 5.00
C LEU A 9 10.61 5.61 4.09
N GLY A 10 9.48 5.16 4.61
CA GLY A 10 8.18 5.19 3.97
C GLY A 10 7.30 6.28 4.55
N LEU A 11 6.57 7.00 3.70
CA LEU A 11 5.65 8.06 4.12
C LEU A 11 4.28 7.93 3.42
N ASP A 12 3.21 7.94 4.20
CA ASP A 12 1.85 8.23 3.71
C ASP A 12 1.48 9.64 4.16
N VAL A 13 1.37 10.57 3.20
CA VAL A 13 1.21 11.98 3.51
C VAL A 13 -0.24 12.40 3.29
N SER A 14 -0.93 12.73 4.38
CA SER A 14 -2.18 13.49 4.36
C SER A 14 -1.99 14.86 5.03
N THR A 15 -2.93 15.78 4.81
CA THR A 15 -2.89 17.09 5.47
C THR A 15 -3.19 17.04 6.97
N LYS A 16 -3.62 15.89 7.52
CA LYS A 16 -3.93 15.72 8.95
C LYS A 16 -2.86 14.91 9.69
N THR A 17 -2.37 13.88 9.02
CA THR A 17 -1.45 12.89 9.57
C THR A 17 -0.47 12.47 8.50
N ILE A 18 0.79 12.33 8.87
CA ILE A 18 1.83 11.71 8.07
C ILE A 18 2.13 10.37 8.73
N GLY A 19 1.77 9.28 8.06
CA GLY A 19 2.16 7.94 8.45
C GLY A 19 3.62 7.68 8.09
N ILE A 20 4.35 7.01 8.97
CA ILE A 20 5.80 6.89 8.89
C ILE A 20 6.25 5.47 9.19
N CYS A 21 7.14 4.95 8.36
CA CYS A 21 7.84 3.70 8.63
C CYS A 21 9.33 3.84 8.35
N LEU A 22 10.16 3.43 9.31
CA LEU A 22 11.57 3.13 9.08
C LEU A 22 11.72 1.62 8.98
N TYR A 23 12.19 1.14 7.84
CA TYR A 23 12.31 -0.27 7.53
C TYR A 23 13.75 -0.61 7.17
N MET A 24 14.30 -1.66 7.76
CA MET A 24 15.62 -2.18 7.41
C MET A 24 15.44 -3.39 6.48
N THR A 25 16.06 -3.35 5.31
CA THR A 25 15.99 -4.45 4.35
C THR A 25 16.75 -5.69 4.85
N GLY A 26 16.29 -6.86 4.42
CA GLY A 26 16.97 -8.14 4.64
C GLY A 26 17.62 -8.67 3.37
N ASN A 27 18.03 -9.94 3.41
CA ASN A 27 18.64 -10.62 2.27
C ASN A 27 17.60 -11.02 1.21
N GLY A 28 16.42 -11.48 1.64
CA GLY A 28 15.26 -11.75 0.79
C GLY A 28 14.25 -10.61 0.74
N LEU A 29 13.24 -10.78 -0.12
CA LEU A 29 12.22 -9.78 -0.37
C LEU A 29 11.35 -9.48 0.87
N ASN A 30 11.11 -10.49 1.70
CA ASN A 30 10.28 -10.42 2.90
C ASN A 30 11.08 -10.53 4.21
N ASP A 31 12.41 -10.43 4.16
CA ASP A 31 13.29 -10.71 5.32
C ASP A 31 13.67 -9.44 6.11
N GLY A 32 13.08 -8.29 5.78
CA GLY A 32 13.37 -7.05 6.46
C GLY A 32 12.62 -6.90 7.77
N LYS A 33 12.95 -5.84 8.52
CA LYS A 33 12.35 -5.55 9.82
C LYS A 33 11.91 -4.10 9.92
N ILE A 34 10.78 -3.90 10.60
CA ILE A 34 10.34 -2.57 11.02
C ILE A 34 11.28 -2.10 12.13
N ILE A 35 11.98 -1.00 11.91
CA ILE A 35 12.69 -0.26 12.97
C ILE A 35 11.67 0.56 13.75
N GLU A 36 10.80 1.26 13.03
CA GLU A 36 9.76 2.09 13.62
C GLU A 36 8.55 2.17 12.70
N LEU A 37 7.35 2.11 13.28
CA LEU A 37 6.08 2.33 12.61
C LEU A 37 5.30 3.34 13.46
N THR A 38 5.16 4.56 12.97
CA THR A 38 4.66 5.69 13.75
C THR A 38 3.95 6.71 12.85
N HIS A 39 3.63 7.87 13.38
CA HIS A 39 3.02 8.97 12.65
C HIS A 39 3.37 10.32 13.28
N VAL A 40 3.22 11.38 12.49
CA VAL A 40 3.15 12.76 12.98
C VAL A 40 1.79 13.33 12.61
N ALA A 41 1.05 13.85 13.60
CA ALA A 41 -0.26 14.48 13.40
C ALA A 41 -0.15 15.98 13.69
N PRO A 42 0.36 16.78 12.74
CA PRO A 42 0.75 18.16 13.01
C PRO A 42 -0.48 19.05 13.27
N LYS A 43 -0.48 19.73 14.42
CA LYS A 43 -1.57 20.59 14.87
C LYS A 43 -1.22 22.05 14.69
N THR A 44 -2.03 22.77 13.91
CA THR A 44 -1.90 24.22 13.72
C THR A 44 -3.04 24.98 14.40
N PRO A 45 -2.84 26.26 14.79
CA PRO A 45 -3.91 27.12 15.26
C PRO A 45 -5.08 27.16 14.26
N LYS A 46 -6.32 27.07 14.76
CA LYS A 46 -7.54 26.96 13.93
C LYS A 46 -7.79 28.18 13.03
N ASN A 47 -7.25 29.34 13.40
CA ASN A 47 -7.37 30.59 12.66
C ASN A 47 -6.43 30.65 11.44
N ILE A 48 -5.38 29.82 11.39
CA ILE A 48 -4.42 29.76 10.29
C ILE A 48 -4.90 28.73 9.27
N LYS A 49 -4.96 29.11 7.99
CA LYS A 49 -5.54 28.31 6.90
C LYS A 49 -4.70 28.39 5.63
N GLY A 50 -5.05 27.58 4.63
CA GLY A 50 -4.41 27.59 3.32
C GLY A 50 -2.92 27.22 3.42
N ILE A 51 -2.11 27.83 2.56
CA ILE A 51 -0.68 27.50 2.44
C ILE A 51 0.12 27.76 3.72
N GLU A 52 -0.22 28.80 4.49
CA GLU A 52 0.45 29.11 5.75
C GLU A 52 0.28 27.96 6.76
N ALA A 53 -0.92 27.38 6.84
CA ALA A 53 -1.14 26.20 7.67
C ALA A 53 -0.33 24.99 7.19
N LEU A 54 -0.11 24.84 5.88
CA LEU A 54 0.72 23.77 5.35
C LEU A 54 2.21 23.96 5.67
N PHE A 55 2.72 25.19 5.66
CA PHE A 55 4.08 25.49 6.10
C PHE A 55 4.29 25.16 7.58
N LEU A 56 3.38 25.59 8.46
CA LEU A 56 3.49 25.25 9.88
C LEU A 56 3.43 23.73 10.12
N LYS A 57 2.61 23.00 9.37
CA LYS A 57 2.57 21.53 9.45
C LYS A 57 3.85 20.88 8.96
N LYS A 58 4.44 21.42 7.88
CA LYS A 58 5.75 21.01 7.38
C LYS A 58 6.79 21.19 8.48
N ASP A 59 6.88 22.38 9.08
CA ASP A 59 7.85 22.68 10.13
C ASP A 59 7.71 21.73 11.34
N ILE A 60 6.48 21.39 11.73
CA ILE A 60 6.23 20.41 12.80
C ILE A 60 6.80 19.04 12.41
N PHE A 61 6.55 18.56 11.19
CA PHE A 61 7.08 17.28 10.72
C PHE A 61 8.61 17.27 10.63
N GLU A 62 9.21 18.36 10.13
CA GLU A 62 10.67 18.50 10.08
C GLU A 62 11.29 18.36 11.47
N ASN A 63 10.74 19.05 12.46
CA ASN A 63 11.27 19.08 13.82
C ASN A 63 10.98 17.81 14.62
N GLU A 64 9.76 17.26 14.55
CA GLU A 64 9.37 16.07 15.31
C GLU A 64 9.96 14.77 14.74
N PHE A 65 10.24 14.73 13.44
CA PHE A 65 10.72 13.53 12.76
C PHE A 65 12.02 13.74 12.00
N LEU A 66 12.05 14.49 10.90
CA LEU A 66 13.19 14.47 9.97
C LEU A 66 14.53 14.83 10.65
N LEU A 67 14.55 15.87 11.48
CA LEU A 67 15.76 16.27 12.20
C LEU A 67 16.23 15.24 13.24
N LYS A 68 15.32 14.47 13.83
CA LYS A 68 15.63 13.40 14.78
C LYS A 68 16.30 12.21 14.10
N TYR A 69 15.93 11.91 12.86
CA TYR A 69 16.44 10.77 12.10
C TYR A 69 17.45 11.16 11.01
N LYS A 70 17.90 12.41 10.96
CA LYS A 70 18.86 12.89 9.94
C LYS A 70 20.18 12.12 9.93
N ASP A 71 20.60 11.61 11.10
CA ASP A 71 21.84 10.86 11.28
C ASP A 71 21.59 9.33 11.24
N THR A 72 20.34 8.91 11.00
CA THR A 72 20.02 7.52 10.64
C THR A 72 20.36 7.39 9.15
N ASP A 73 21.27 6.50 8.80
CA ASP A 73 21.80 6.31 7.43
C ASP A 73 20.74 5.78 6.45
N ILE A 74 19.67 6.54 6.26
CA ILE A 74 18.55 6.26 5.35
C ILE A 74 19.10 6.33 3.92
N LYS A 75 18.82 5.30 3.12
CA LYS A 75 19.30 5.21 1.73
C LYS A 75 18.23 5.59 0.71
N LYS A 76 16.96 5.45 1.09
CA LYS A 76 15.83 5.66 0.18
C LYS A 76 14.61 6.19 0.93
N ILE A 77 13.83 7.02 0.27
CA ILE A 77 12.55 7.55 0.77
C ILE A 77 11.47 7.24 -0.24
N ILE A 78 10.41 6.55 0.20
CA ILE A 78 9.24 6.18 -0.62
C ILE A 78 8.01 6.91 -0.07
N ILE A 79 7.31 7.64 -0.93
CA ILE A 79 6.11 8.40 -0.55
C ILE A 79 4.91 7.89 -1.36
N GLU A 80 3.75 7.74 -0.71
CA GLU A 80 2.50 7.48 -1.43
C GLU A 80 2.17 8.68 -2.36
N GLN A 81 1.84 8.36 -3.61
CA GLN A 81 1.35 9.36 -4.56
C GLN A 81 -0.03 9.88 -4.14
N PRO A 82 -0.22 11.21 -4.11
CA PRO A 82 -1.51 11.78 -3.80
C PRO A 82 -2.56 11.41 -4.86
N LEU A 83 -3.76 11.05 -4.41
CA LEU A 83 -4.86 10.72 -5.31
C LEU A 83 -5.31 11.97 -6.11
N LEU A 84 -5.32 11.83 -7.44
CA LEU A 84 -5.71 12.91 -8.36
C LEU A 84 -7.23 13.00 -8.58
N ARG A 85 -8.02 12.10 -7.98
CA ARG A 85 -9.47 12.01 -8.21
C ARG A 85 -10.22 12.06 -6.88
N SER A 86 -10.86 13.19 -6.61
CA SER A 86 -11.79 13.41 -5.49
C SER A 86 -12.86 14.42 -5.91
N ASN A 87 -14.02 14.37 -5.26
CA ASN A 87 -15.11 15.30 -5.50
C ASN A 87 -14.81 16.71 -4.95
N ASN A 88 -13.75 16.87 -4.13
CA ASN A 88 -13.36 18.16 -3.57
C ASN A 88 -11.99 18.60 -4.11
N VAL A 89 -12.01 19.49 -5.10
CA VAL A 89 -10.82 20.03 -5.77
C VAL A 89 -9.87 20.73 -4.78
N ASN A 90 -10.39 21.42 -3.77
CA ASN A 90 -9.57 22.11 -2.77
C ASN A 90 -8.78 21.11 -1.91
N THR A 91 -9.41 19.98 -1.55
CA THR A 91 -8.72 18.92 -0.80
C THR A 91 -7.59 18.29 -1.62
N ILE A 92 -7.79 18.09 -2.93
CA ILE A 92 -6.73 17.59 -3.82
C ILE A 92 -5.60 18.61 -3.91
N ALA A 93 -5.92 19.90 -4.10
CA ALA A 93 -4.93 20.95 -4.21
C ALA A 93 -4.06 21.06 -2.95
N ASP A 94 -4.66 21.02 -1.77
CA ASP A 94 -3.92 21.07 -0.50
C ASP A 94 -3.10 19.80 -0.28
N LEU A 95 -3.62 18.63 -0.65
CA LEU A 95 -2.88 17.37 -0.57
C LEU A 95 -1.64 17.37 -1.48
N LEU A 96 -1.80 17.80 -2.75
CA LEU A 96 -0.69 17.91 -3.69
C LEU A 96 0.38 18.89 -3.20
N ARG A 97 -0.03 20.08 -2.74
CA ARG A 97 0.89 21.07 -2.18
C ARG A 97 1.63 20.52 -0.98
N PHE A 98 0.92 19.89 -0.04
CA PHE A 98 1.53 19.38 1.18
C PHE A 98 2.47 18.21 0.90
N ASN A 99 2.07 17.28 0.03
CA ASN A 99 2.91 16.16 -0.39
C ASN A 99 4.23 16.66 -1.03
N SER A 100 4.17 17.68 -1.90
CA SER A 100 5.36 18.35 -2.45
C SER A 100 6.23 19.02 -1.38
N LEU A 101 5.63 19.67 -0.38
CA LEU A 101 6.36 20.28 0.73
C LEU A 101 7.11 19.24 1.56
N ILE A 102 6.46 18.11 1.87
CA ILE A 102 7.11 17.00 2.59
C ILE A 102 8.24 16.38 1.76
N ALA A 103 8.04 16.19 0.46
CA ALA A 103 9.08 15.68 -0.43
C ALA A 103 10.30 16.61 -0.51
N GLU A 104 10.07 17.93 -0.59
CA GLU A 104 11.15 18.92 -0.56
C GLU A 104 11.90 18.91 0.78
N SER A 105 11.18 18.79 1.90
CA SER A 105 11.77 18.70 3.24
C SER A 105 12.71 17.50 3.37
N CYS A 106 12.26 16.34 2.87
CA CYS A 106 13.07 15.13 2.81
C CYS A 106 14.36 15.34 2.00
N TYR A 107 14.26 15.95 0.82
CA TYR A 107 15.43 16.28 0.01
C TYR A 107 16.38 17.25 0.71
N ARG A 108 15.87 18.30 1.36
CA ARG A 108 16.72 19.30 2.02
C ARG A 108 17.42 18.78 3.28
N ILE A 109 16.71 18.03 4.11
CA ILE A 109 17.19 17.63 5.44
C ILE A 109 17.97 16.32 5.37
N LEU A 110 17.46 15.33 4.63
CA LEU A 110 18.08 14.01 4.52
C LEU A 110 18.99 13.89 3.29
N ASN A 111 18.97 14.88 2.38
CA ASN A 111 19.72 14.84 1.11
C ASN A 111 19.39 13.63 0.22
N ILE A 112 18.13 13.18 0.26
CA ILE A 112 17.63 12.04 -0.51
C ILE A 112 16.42 12.50 -1.31
N ILE A 113 16.44 12.25 -2.62
CA ILE A 113 15.31 12.54 -3.51
C ILE A 113 14.23 11.47 -3.28
N PRO A 114 13.02 11.83 -2.83
CA PRO A 114 11.96 10.85 -2.61
C PRO A 114 11.46 10.25 -3.93
N GLN A 115 11.10 8.97 -3.85
CA GLN A 115 10.45 8.24 -4.92
C GLN A 115 8.98 8.02 -4.57
N PHE A 116 8.15 7.89 -5.61
CA PHE A 116 6.71 7.91 -5.47
C PHE A 116 6.08 6.61 -5.95
N ILE A 117 5.17 6.04 -5.15
CA ILE A 117 4.39 4.85 -5.52
C ILE A 117 2.89 5.11 -5.39
N SER A 118 2.10 4.65 -6.35
CA SER A 118 0.64 4.74 -6.24
C SER A 118 0.13 3.78 -5.16
N SER A 119 -0.95 4.12 -4.45
CA SER A 119 -1.57 3.18 -3.50
C SER A 119 -2.01 1.86 -4.16
N TYR A 120 -2.34 1.89 -5.45
CA TYR A 120 -2.65 0.67 -6.20
C TYR A 120 -1.41 -0.22 -6.32
N ASP A 121 -0.28 0.31 -6.79
CA ASP A 121 0.97 -0.44 -6.91
C ASP A 121 1.48 -0.85 -5.52
N ALA A 122 1.46 0.06 -4.54
CA ALA A 122 1.91 -0.22 -3.18
C ALA A 122 1.24 -1.49 -2.64
N ARG A 123 -0.09 -1.56 -2.71
CA ARG A 123 -0.88 -2.72 -2.25
C ARG A 123 -0.72 -3.95 -3.14
N LYS A 124 -0.73 -3.78 -4.47
CA LYS A 124 -0.56 -4.86 -5.46
C LYS A 124 0.75 -5.60 -5.28
N TYR A 125 1.85 -4.85 -5.10
CA TYR A 125 3.18 -5.44 -5.02
C TYR A 125 3.52 -5.91 -3.60
N SER A 126 3.06 -5.22 -2.55
CA SER A 126 3.28 -5.67 -1.16
C SER A 126 2.52 -6.94 -0.83
N TYR A 127 1.28 -7.07 -1.29
CA TYR A 127 0.41 -8.23 -1.04
C TYR A 127 -0.21 -8.76 -2.34
N PRO A 128 0.59 -9.42 -3.20
CA PRO A 128 0.14 -9.93 -4.50
C PRO A 128 -1.02 -10.93 -4.41
N GLU A 129 -1.20 -11.60 -3.27
CA GLU A 129 -2.31 -12.51 -2.98
C GLU A 129 -3.67 -11.81 -2.96
N LEU A 130 -3.73 -10.48 -2.85
CA LEU A 130 -4.97 -9.72 -2.99
C LEU A 130 -5.41 -9.57 -4.45
N MET A 131 -4.53 -9.82 -5.42
CA MET A 131 -4.85 -9.80 -6.85
C MET A 131 -5.60 -11.06 -7.27
N GLY A 132 -6.49 -10.94 -8.25
CA GLY A 132 -7.26 -12.07 -8.76
C GLY A 132 -8.35 -11.65 -9.73
N ILE A 133 -9.09 -12.62 -10.25
CA ILE A 133 -10.21 -12.38 -11.15
C ILE A 133 -11.45 -12.02 -10.35
N ARG A 134 -12.04 -10.86 -10.66
CA ARG A 134 -13.31 -10.46 -10.05
C ARG A 134 -14.44 -11.34 -10.59
N TYR A 135 -15.07 -12.11 -9.72
CA TYR A 135 -16.17 -13.00 -10.08
C TYR A 135 -17.53 -12.56 -9.53
N LEU A 136 -17.57 -11.55 -8.65
CA LEU A 136 -18.81 -10.97 -8.13
C LEU A 136 -19.01 -9.53 -8.60
N ASP A 137 -20.25 -9.17 -8.91
CA ASP A 137 -20.65 -7.80 -9.16
C ASP A 137 -20.78 -6.97 -7.85
N LYS A 138 -21.16 -5.69 -7.99
CA LYS A 138 -21.31 -4.77 -6.85
C LYS A 138 -22.40 -5.19 -5.85
N LYS A 139 -23.36 -6.03 -6.26
CA LYS A 139 -24.43 -6.56 -5.43
C LYS A 139 -24.08 -7.92 -4.82
N GLY A 140 -22.89 -8.46 -5.10
CA GLY A 140 -22.46 -9.78 -4.66
C GLY A 140 -23.01 -10.91 -5.51
N VAL A 141 -23.52 -10.62 -6.72
CA VAL A 141 -24.03 -11.63 -7.65
C VAL A 141 -22.87 -12.16 -8.51
N PRO A 142 -22.71 -13.49 -8.65
CA PRO A 142 -21.72 -14.07 -9.55
C PRO A 142 -21.89 -13.60 -10.99
N TYR A 143 -20.78 -13.27 -11.65
CA TYR A 143 -20.75 -13.08 -13.09
C TYR A 143 -20.94 -14.41 -13.82
N ASP A 144 -21.47 -14.35 -15.04
CA ASP A 144 -21.56 -15.51 -15.92
C ASP A 144 -20.18 -16.16 -16.14
N ASN A 145 -20.15 -17.50 -16.15
CA ASN A 145 -18.93 -18.29 -16.32
C ASN A 145 -18.12 -17.87 -17.55
N LYS A 146 -18.78 -17.50 -18.67
CA LYS A 146 -18.10 -17.03 -19.89
C LYS A 146 -17.33 -15.73 -19.65
N LYS A 147 -17.88 -14.82 -18.83
CA LYS A 147 -17.18 -13.58 -18.45
C LYS A 147 -15.97 -13.91 -17.57
N ILE A 148 -16.12 -14.76 -16.57
CA ILE A 148 -15.02 -15.16 -15.68
C ILE A 148 -13.89 -15.81 -16.49
N MET A 149 -14.22 -16.75 -17.38
CA MET A 149 -13.25 -17.41 -18.24
C MET A 149 -12.58 -16.46 -19.23
N LYS A 150 -13.30 -15.45 -19.74
CA LYS A 150 -12.71 -14.40 -20.57
C LYS A 150 -11.71 -13.56 -19.77
N ASP A 151 -12.07 -13.14 -18.56
CA ASP A 151 -11.18 -12.34 -17.72
C ASP A 151 -9.93 -13.14 -17.30
N ILE A 152 -10.03 -14.46 -17.11
CA ILE A 152 -8.89 -15.37 -16.92
C ILE A 152 -7.97 -15.36 -18.15
N LYS A 153 -8.53 -15.57 -19.35
CA LYS A 153 -7.74 -15.60 -20.60
C LYS A 153 -7.07 -14.26 -20.89
N ASP A 154 -7.74 -13.16 -20.59
CA ASP A 154 -7.24 -11.80 -20.79
C ASP A 154 -6.31 -11.34 -19.64
N SER A 155 -6.06 -12.17 -18.61
CA SER A 155 -5.31 -11.81 -17.40
C SER A 155 -5.81 -10.51 -16.73
N LYS A 156 -7.13 -10.32 -16.65
CA LYS A 156 -7.75 -9.13 -16.04
C LYS A 156 -7.81 -9.24 -14.51
N LEU A 157 -6.64 -9.34 -13.90
CA LEU A 157 -6.51 -9.37 -12.46
C LEU A 157 -6.81 -7.99 -11.86
N THR A 158 -7.53 -7.98 -10.75
CA THR A 158 -7.91 -6.78 -10.00
C THR A 158 -7.57 -6.95 -8.53
N LEU A 159 -7.18 -5.85 -7.89
CA LEU A 159 -6.86 -5.84 -6.46
C LEU A 159 -8.14 -6.03 -5.62
N PHE A 160 -8.02 -6.78 -4.52
CA PHE A 160 -9.12 -7.17 -3.63
C PHE A 160 -10.23 -7.97 -4.33
N SER A 161 -9.88 -8.77 -5.34
CA SER A 161 -10.82 -9.52 -6.19
C SER A 161 -11.79 -10.44 -5.44
N ASP A 162 -11.34 -11.04 -4.35
CA ASP A 162 -12.11 -11.99 -3.54
C ASP A 162 -12.97 -11.32 -2.45
N PHE A 163 -12.87 -9.99 -2.32
CA PHE A 163 -13.61 -9.23 -1.31
C PHE A 163 -14.84 -8.55 -1.93
N LYS A 164 -15.78 -8.15 -1.07
CA LYS A 164 -16.90 -7.29 -1.47
C LYS A 164 -16.39 -5.94 -1.99
N TRP A 165 -17.19 -5.30 -2.83
CA TRP A 165 -16.82 -4.02 -3.45
C TRP A 165 -16.68 -2.86 -2.48
N ASP A 166 -17.42 -2.91 -1.36
CA ASP A 166 -17.45 -1.93 -0.28
C ASP A 166 -16.52 -2.29 0.89
N ILE A 167 -15.62 -3.27 0.70
CA ILE A 167 -14.68 -3.67 1.74
C ILE A 167 -13.83 -2.47 2.22
N ASP A 168 -13.62 -2.40 3.53
CA ASP A 168 -12.66 -1.46 4.09
C ASP A 168 -11.22 -1.96 3.80
N LYS A 169 -10.65 -1.42 2.72
CA LYS A 169 -9.30 -1.78 2.27
C LYS A 169 -8.26 -1.46 3.33
N LYS A 170 -8.41 -0.38 4.10
CA LYS A 170 -7.42 -0.02 5.13
C LYS A 170 -7.41 -1.05 6.26
N GLN A 171 -8.58 -1.58 6.63
CA GLN A 171 -8.68 -2.69 7.59
C GLN A 171 -8.00 -3.97 7.09
N ILE A 172 -8.17 -4.33 5.81
CA ILE A 172 -7.47 -5.48 5.24
C ILE A 172 -5.95 -5.29 5.30
N MET A 173 -5.45 -4.13 4.88
CA MET A 173 -4.00 -3.85 4.92
C MET A 173 -3.46 -3.90 6.35
N TRP A 174 -4.18 -3.32 7.31
CA TRP A 174 -3.82 -3.38 8.72
C TRP A 174 -3.78 -4.82 9.25
N GLY A 175 -4.80 -5.64 8.92
CA GLY A 175 -4.86 -7.04 9.32
C GLY A 175 -3.64 -7.83 8.83
N LEU A 176 -3.30 -7.68 7.54
CA LEU A 176 -2.12 -8.33 6.96
C LEU A 176 -0.82 -7.88 7.62
N VAL A 177 -0.66 -6.58 7.91
CA VAL A 177 0.53 -6.09 8.63
C VAL A 177 0.58 -6.64 10.05
N ASN A 178 -0.55 -6.65 10.77
CA ASN A 178 -0.64 -7.17 12.12
C ASN A 178 -0.35 -8.67 12.20
N GLU A 179 -0.71 -9.44 11.16
CA GLU A 179 -0.40 -10.87 11.05
C GLU A 179 1.08 -11.12 10.73
N ASN A 180 1.69 -10.32 9.85
CA ASN A 180 3.06 -10.54 9.39
C ASN A 180 4.13 -9.92 10.31
N TYR A 181 3.78 -8.89 11.09
CA TYR A 181 4.72 -8.17 11.94
C TYR A 181 4.26 -8.19 13.40
N ASN A 182 5.03 -8.93 14.22
CA ASN A 182 4.79 -9.01 15.66
C ASN A 182 5.24 -7.74 16.39
N ASN A 183 4.70 -7.51 17.59
CA ASN A 183 5.09 -6.45 18.52
C ASN A 183 4.79 -5.00 18.06
N ILE A 184 3.90 -4.80 17.10
CA ILE A 184 3.38 -3.46 16.80
C ILE A 184 2.36 -3.09 17.88
N VAL A 185 2.56 -1.94 18.52
CA VAL A 185 1.60 -1.38 19.49
C VAL A 185 0.61 -0.48 18.77
N TRP A 186 -0.64 -0.91 18.69
CA TRP A 186 -1.70 -0.14 18.03
C TRP A 186 -2.33 0.89 18.95
N LEU A 187 -2.69 2.04 18.37
CA LEU A 187 -3.37 3.11 19.09
C LEU A 187 -4.89 2.94 19.03
N TYR A 188 -5.55 2.96 20.18
CA TYR A 188 -6.99 2.85 20.27
C TYR A 188 -7.62 4.14 20.79
N ASN A 189 -8.85 4.41 20.36
CA ASN A 189 -9.68 5.47 20.91
C ASN A 189 -10.33 5.01 22.23
N LYS A 190 -11.04 5.90 22.93
CA LYS A 190 -11.72 5.57 24.20
C LYS A 190 -12.82 4.51 24.07
N LYS A 191 -13.33 4.27 22.85
CA LYS A 191 -14.35 3.26 22.54
C LYS A 191 -13.73 1.89 22.18
N GLY A 192 -12.40 1.81 22.10
CA GLY A 192 -11.69 0.59 21.72
C GLY A 192 -11.50 0.43 20.20
N ASP A 193 -11.87 1.41 19.37
CA ASP A 193 -11.61 1.33 17.92
C ASP A 193 -10.19 1.78 17.59
N LEU A 194 -9.61 1.22 16.53
CA LEU A 194 -8.33 1.65 15.98
C LEU A 194 -8.40 3.13 15.56
N LYS A 195 -7.36 3.88 15.94
CA LYS A 195 -7.15 5.25 15.50
C LYS A 195 -6.76 5.31 14.03
N GLN A 196 -7.12 6.42 13.36
CA GLN A 196 -6.86 6.62 11.93
C GLN A 196 -5.35 6.57 11.64
N GLU A 197 -4.57 7.13 12.56
CA GLU A 197 -3.13 7.26 12.50
C GLU A 197 -2.42 5.90 12.36
N ASN A 198 -3.00 4.81 12.86
CA ASN A 198 -2.47 3.47 12.63
C ASN A 198 -2.52 3.08 11.15
N PHE A 199 -3.59 3.42 10.44
CA PHE A 199 -3.75 3.05 9.03
C PHE A 199 -2.81 3.86 8.15
N ASP A 200 -2.63 5.15 8.44
CA ASP A 200 -1.69 5.99 7.70
C ASP A 200 -0.25 5.46 7.93
N ALA A 201 0.10 5.07 9.17
CA ALA A 201 1.38 4.40 9.45
C ALA A 201 1.52 3.07 8.68
N VAL A 202 0.49 2.23 8.64
CA VAL A 202 0.47 0.98 7.84
C VAL A 202 0.67 1.26 6.35
N ASP A 203 -0.05 2.23 5.78
CA ASP A 203 0.07 2.57 4.35
C ASP A 203 1.52 3.03 4.02
N SER A 204 2.25 3.64 4.96
CA SER A 204 3.67 3.99 4.79
C SER A 204 4.61 2.77 4.68
N LEU A 205 4.38 1.71 5.48
CA LEU A 205 5.10 0.44 5.35
C LEU A 205 4.74 -0.26 4.03
N VAL A 206 3.45 -0.27 3.68
CA VAL A 206 2.93 -0.84 2.44
C VAL A 206 3.59 -0.19 1.21
N CYS A 207 3.87 1.11 1.26
CA CYS A 207 4.63 1.81 0.22
C CYS A 207 6.05 1.26 0.06
N ILE A 208 6.77 1.05 1.16
CA ILE A 208 8.13 0.50 1.13
C ILE A 208 8.11 -0.92 0.53
N LEU A 209 7.26 -1.80 1.06
CA LEU A 209 7.18 -3.20 0.61
C LEU A 209 6.80 -3.28 -0.86
N GLY A 210 5.76 -2.53 -1.26
CA GLY A 210 5.33 -2.49 -2.65
C GLY A 210 6.41 -1.97 -3.59
N TRP A 211 7.19 -0.97 -3.16
CA TRP A 211 8.31 -0.45 -3.94
C TRP A 211 9.43 -1.48 -4.09
N LEU A 212 9.86 -2.11 -3.00
CA LEU A 212 10.91 -3.14 -3.01
C LEU A 212 10.54 -4.32 -3.91
N HIS A 213 9.29 -4.77 -3.84
CA HIS A 213 8.78 -5.89 -4.64
C HIS A 213 8.72 -5.50 -6.13
N LYS A 214 8.32 -4.27 -6.43
CA LYS A 214 8.26 -3.75 -7.80
C LYS A 214 9.64 -3.54 -8.42
N GLU A 215 10.66 -3.15 -7.65
CA GLU A 215 12.03 -2.96 -8.17
C GLU A 215 12.74 -4.27 -8.49
N GLN A 216 12.36 -5.38 -7.85
CA GLN A 216 13.02 -6.67 -8.02
C GLN A 216 12.48 -7.49 -9.19
N THR A 217 11.47 -7.02 -9.91
CA THR A 217 10.83 -7.76 -11.01
C THR A 217 11.04 -7.12 -12.37
N SER A 218 11.07 -7.97 -13.41
CA SER A 218 10.86 -7.56 -14.79
C SER A 218 9.35 -7.31 -14.98
N THR A 219 8.94 -6.05 -14.94
CA THR A 219 7.53 -5.59 -14.92
C THR A 219 6.63 -6.15 -16.04
N GLU A 220 7.21 -6.66 -17.14
CA GLU A 220 6.48 -7.17 -18.31
C GLU A 220 5.69 -8.46 -18.04
N ASN A 221 6.13 -9.29 -17.08
CA ASN A 221 5.54 -10.59 -16.80
C ASN A 221 4.79 -10.69 -15.48
N ASP A 222 4.74 -9.63 -14.67
CA ASP A 222 4.04 -9.68 -13.39
C ASP A 222 2.53 -9.69 -13.56
N PHE A 223 1.84 -10.48 -12.74
CA PHE A 223 0.38 -10.57 -12.72
C PHE A 223 -0.19 -11.02 -14.08
N LYS A 224 0.43 -12.04 -14.67
CA LYS A 224 -0.07 -12.74 -15.87
C LYS A 224 -0.54 -14.13 -15.49
N ILE A 225 -1.72 -14.51 -15.97
CA ILE A 225 -2.19 -15.89 -15.81
C ILE A 225 -1.38 -16.78 -16.74
N ILE A 226 -0.73 -17.78 -16.15
CA ILE A 226 0.15 -18.72 -16.84
C ILE A 226 -0.48 -20.10 -17.01
N ASP A 227 -1.49 -20.43 -16.21
CA ASP A 227 -2.21 -21.70 -16.27
C ASP A 227 -3.63 -21.57 -15.70
N TYR A 228 -4.55 -22.39 -16.21
CA TYR A 228 -5.87 -22.57 -15.61
C TYR A 228 -6.48 -23.94 -15.98
N VAL A 229 -7.23 -24.51 -15.04
CA VAL A 229 -7.95 -25.77 -15.19
C VAL A 229 -9.40 -25.58 -14.78
N LEU A 230 -10.32 -25.88 -15.71
CA LEU A 230 -11.77 -25.89 -15.49
C LEU A 230 -12.21 -27.29 -15.05
N TYR A 231 -12.88 -27.36 -13.90
CA TYR A 231 -13.40 -28.60 -13.33
C TYR A 231 -14.90 -28.65 -13.50
N LYS A 232 -15.38 -29.81 -13.94
CA LYS A 232 -16.79 -30.06 -14.22
C LYS A 232 -17.27 -31.27 -13.43
N ASN A 233 -18.54 -31.26 -13.06
CA ASN A 233 -19.17 -32.40 -12.42
C ASN A 233 -19.49 -33.52 -13.42
N GLU A 234 -20.06 -34.61 -12.91
CA GLU A 234 -20.48 -35.80 -13.68
C GLU A 234 -21.48 -35.46 -14.80
N ASN A 235 -22.23 -34.37 -14.66
CA ASN A 235 -23.18 -33.87 -15.66
C ASN A 235 -22.55 -32.87 -16.65
N ASN A 236 -21.21 -32.75 -16.69
CA ASN A 236 -20.45 -31.82 -17.55
C ASN A 236 -20.80 -30.33 -17.31
N ILE A 237 -21.26 -30.00 -16.10
CA ILE A 237 -21.52 -28.62 -15.65
C ILE A 237 -20.27 -28.09 -14.95
N ASP A 238 -19.87 -26.87 -15.28
CA ASP A 238 -18.74 -26.17 -14.67
C ASP A 238 -18.98 -25.97 -13.17
N GLU A 239 -18.11 -26.54 -12.32
CA GLU A 239 -18.19 -26.38 -10.86
C GLU A 239 -17.23 -25.30 -10.35
N TYR A 240 -15.98 -25.33 -10.82
CA TYR A 240 -14.98 -24.35 -10.41
C TYR A 240 -13.83 -24.28 -11.41
N VAL A 241 -13.11 -23.17 -11.38
CA VAL A 241 -11.86 -22.99 -12.11
C VAL A 241 -10.72 -22.72 -11.14
N LYS A 242 -9.59 -23.38 -11.34
CA LYS A 242 -8.32 -23.02 -10.72
C LYS A 242 -7.47 -22.29 -11.74
N TYR A 243 -6.84 -21.18 -11.36
CA TYR A 243 -5.94 -20.44 -12.23
C TYR A 243 -4.71 -19.99 -11.44
N THR A 244 -3.58 -19.92 -12.12
CA THR A 244 -2.28 -19.55 -11.55
C THR A 244 -1.74 -18.33 -12.27
N PHE A 245 -1.29 -17.33 -11.52
CA PHE A 245 -0.64 -16.15 -12.06
C PHE A 245 0.73 -15.88 -11.44
N THR A 246 1.59 -15.21 -12.20
CA THR A 246 2.93 -14.78 -11.78
C THR A 246 2.86 -13.60 -10.82
N SER A 247 3.77 -13.53 -9.86
CA SER A 247 3.94 -12.37 -8.99
C SER A 247 5.40 -12.21 -8.54
N PRO A 248 5.77 -11.04 -8.00
CA PRO A 248 7.11 -10.80 -7.44
C PRO A 248 7.54 -11.79 -6.35
N VAL A 249 6.58 -12.38 -5.63
CA VAL A 249 6.83 -13.33 -4.53
C VAL A 249 6.67 -14.79 -4.98
N GLY A 250 6.51 -15.04 -6.28
CA GLY A 250 6.28 -16.36 -6.85
C GLY A 250 4.87 -16.53 -7.47
N ASN A 251 4.58 -17.74 -7.93
CA ASN A 251 3.30 -18.04 -8.57
C ASN A 251 2.19 -18.20 -7.53
N ILE A 252 1.02 -17.61 -7.80
CA ILE A 252 -0.15 -17.65 -6.92
C ILE A 252 -1.29 -18.38 -7.63
N THR A 253 -1.82 -19.42 -7.00
CA THR A 253 -2.97 -20.18 -7.50
C THR A 253 -4.24 -19.82 -6.74
N LYS A 254 -5.33 -19.55 -7.46
CA LYS A 254 -6.65 -19.24 -6.89
C LYS A 254 -7.72 -20.14 -7.46
N LYS A 255 -8.84 -20.24 -6.73
CA LYS A 255 -10.03 -21.02 -7.10
C LYS A 255 -11.26 -20.12 -7.10
N ILE A 256 -12.05 -20.17 -8.17
CA ILE A 256 -13.40 -19.58 -8.23
C ILE A 256 -14.40 -20.71 -8.39
N THR A 257 -15.40 -20.75 -7.52
CA THR A 257 -16.52 -21.70 -7.58
C THR A 257 -17.69 -21.02 -8.26
N PHE A 258 -18.36 -21.74 -9.17
CA PHE A 258 -19.53 -21.26 -9.91
C PHE A 258 -20.84 -21.61 -9.20
#